data_AF-A0A0P0FGT0-F1
#
_entry.id   AF-A0A0P0FGT0-F1
#
_cell.length_a   1.000
_cell.length_b   1.000
_cell.length_c   1.000
_cell.angle_alpha   90.00
_cell.angle_beta   90.00
_cell.angle_gamma   90.00
#
_symmetry.space_group_name_H-M   'P 1'
#
loop_
_entity.id
_entity.type
_entity.pdbx_description
1 polymer ?
#
loop_
_entity_poly.entity_id
_entity_poly.type
_entity_poly.pdbx_seq_one_letter_code
_entity_poly.pdbx_strand_id
1 'polypeptide(L)'
;MADNSMTFSNTLMQLGGEDFLRELTEFMLNRIMEADVTQRINAEPHERSDERETYRNGYRDRQYNTRLGTLDLRIPKLREGTYFPPFLEARRLSEKALNAVIQEAWINGVSTRKVDALVQSMGMTGISRSQVSSICRGIDERVQAFLQRPLEGEWPYLWLDATYVKVRKNGRVVSVAVIIACAVSSDGRREIIGMGIGES
;
A
#
# COMPACT_ATOMS: atom_id res chain seq x y z
N MET A 1 -13.61 -33.27 -5.86
CA MET A 1 -12.79 -32.78 -4.73
C MET A 1 -11.40 -33.44 -4.64
N ALA A 2 -11.22 -34.72 -5.00
CA ALA A 2 -9.90 -35.38 -4.96
C ALA A 2 -8.89 -34.88 -6.01
N ASP A 3 -9.36 -34.43 -7.18
CA ASP A 3 -8.51 -34.03 -8.31
C ASP A 3 -7.74 -32.71 -8.08
N ASN A 4 -8.38 -31.74 -7.42
CA ASN A 4 -7.72 -30.48 -7.03
C ASN A 4 -6.67 -30.69 -5.93
N SER A 5 -6.81 -31.71 -5.07
CA SER A 5 -5.87 -32.01 -3.98
C SER A 5 -4.57 -32.63 -4.47
N MET A 6 -4.63 -33.52 -5.48
CA MET A 6 -3.45 -34.09 -6.13
C MET A 6 -2.71 -33.05 -6.97
N THR A 7 -3.45 -32.16 -7.64
CA THR A 7 -2.86 -31.04 -8.39
C THR A 7 -2.12 -30.08 -7.44
N PHE A 8 -2.73 -29.72 -6.31
CA PHE A 8 -2.12 -28.83 -5.32
C PHE A 8 -0.83 -29.39 -4.71
N SER A 9 -0.82 -30.68 -4.35
CA SER A 9 0.36 -31.33 -3.77
C SER A 9 1.52 -31.41 -4.76
N ASN A 10 1.24 -31.71 -6.03
CA ASN A 10 2.25 -31.71 -7.10
C ASN A 10 2.77 -30.30 -7.40
N THR A 11 1.90 -29.30 -7.38
CA THR A 11 2.31 -27.89 -7.51
C THR A 11 3.19 -27.48 -6.34
N LEU A 12 2.85 -27.83 -5.09
CA LEU A 12 3.69 -27.56 -3.91
C LEU A 12 5.07 -28.22 -3.97
N MET A 13 5.19 -29.40 -4.58
CA MET A 13 6.50 -30.06 -4.79
C MET A 13 7.34 -29.39 -5.88
N GLN A 14 6.70 -28.71 -6.85
CA GLN A 14 7.37 -27.97 -7.93
C GLN A 14 7.75 -26.54 -7.53
N LEU A 15 6.93 -25.91 -6.69
CA LEU A 15 7.22 -24.63 -6.06
C LEU A 15 8.30 -24.87 -5.00
N GLY A 16 9.57 -24.66 -5.34
CA GLY A 16 10.69 -24.81 -4.41
C GLY A 16 11.71 -23.71 -4.63
N GLY A 17 12.29 -23.18 -3.56
CA GLY A 17 13.29 -22.11 -3.62
C GLY A 17 12.96 -20.89 -2.74
N GLU A 18 13.74 -19.82 -2.90
CA GLU A 18 13.62 -18.58 -2.10
C GLU A 18 12.26 -17.87 -2.31
N ASP A 19 11.63 -18.08 -3.46
CA ASP A 19 10.37 -17.44 -3.86
C ASP A 19 9.11 -18.28 -3.59
N PHE A 20 9.24 -19.43 -2.91
CA PHE A 20 8.14 -20.37 -2.69
C PHE A 20 6.82 -19.73 -2.21
N LEU A 21 6.90 -18.86 -1.19
CA LEU A 21 5.71 -18.21 -0.62
C LEU A 21 5.05 -17.23 -1.59
N ARG A 22 5.85 -16.55 -2.41
CA ARG A 22 5.37 -15.63 -3.45
C ARG A 22 4.54 -16.40 -4.47
N GLU A 23 5.11 -17.46 -5.03
CA GLU A 23 4.47 -18.25 -6.08
C GLU A 23 3.25 -19.01 -5.56
N LEU A 24 3.30 -19.54 -4.34
CA LEU A 24 2.16 -20.16 -3.69
C LEU A 24 1.01 -19.16 -3.52
N THR A 25 1.32 -17.93 -3.08
CA THR A 25 0.31 -16.88 -2.90
C THR A 25 -0.30 -16.48 -4.24
N GLU A 26 0.52 -16.29 -5.28
CA GLU A 26 0.04 -16.01 -6.64
C GLU A 26 -0.89 -17.11 -7.16
N PHE A 27 -0.48 -18.37 -7.04
CA PHE A 27 -1.28 -19.52 -7.44
C PHE A 27 -2.63 -19.54 -6.70
N MET A 28 -2.61 -19.38 -5.39
CA MET A 28 -3.81 -19.40 -4.56
C MET A 28 -4.76 -18.25 -4.89
N LEU A 29 -4.25 -17.03 -5.07
CA LEU A 29 -5.08 -15.89 -5.43
C LEU A 29 -5.71 -16.06 -6.82
N ASN A 30 -4.96 -16.57 -7.80
CA ASN A 30 -5.50 -16.88 -9.13
C ASN A 30 -6.60 -17.95 -9.06
N ARG A 31 -6.43 -18.99 -8.23
CA ARG A 31 -7.46 -20.02 -8.01
C ARG A 31 -8.69 -19.50 -7.28
N ILE A 32 -8.53 -18.66 -6.26
CA ILE A 32 -9.65 -18.05 -5.55
C ILE A 32 -10.47 -17.18 -6.51
N MET A 33 -9.81 -16.41 -7.38
CA MET A 33 -10.52 -15.60 -8.39
C MET A 33 -11.30 -16.47 -9.39
N GLU A 34 -10.77 -17.61 -9.81
CA GLU A 34 -11.50 -18.57 -10.65
C GLU A 34 -12.70 -19.19 -9.94
N ALA A 35 -12.54 -19.56 -8.66
CA ALA A 35 -13.63 -20.11 -7.87
C ALA A 35 -14.78 -19.10 -7.68
N ASP A 36 -14.45 -17.84 -7.37
CA ASP A 36 -15.43 -16.76 -7.22
C ASP A 36 -16.20 -16.50 -8.53
N VAL A 37 -15.49 -16.50 -9.66
CA VAL A 37 -16.11 -16.38 -11.00
C VAL A 37 -16.99 -17.58 -11.33
N THR A 38 -16.56 -18.78 -10.96
CA THR A 38 -17.35 -20.01 -11.15
C THR A 38 -18.67 -19.95 -10.40
N GLN A 39 -18.61 -19.54 -9.12
CA GLN A 39 -19.78 -19.34 -8.29
C GLN A 39 -20.71 -18.26 -8.86
N ARG A 40 -20.15 -17.20 -9.44
CA ARG A 40 -20.93 -16.11 -10.04
C ARG A 40 -21.58 -16.47 -11.37
N ILE A 41 -20.95 -17.34 -12.17
CA ILE A 41 -21.46 -17.77 -13.47
C ILE A 41 -22.47 -18.92 -13.34
N ASN A 42 -22.45 -19.66 -12.22
CA ASN A 42 -23.12 -20.95 -12.02
C ASN A 42 -22.69 -22.03 -13.04
N ALA A 43 -21.42 -21.98 -13.47
CA ALA A 43 -20.85 -23.01 -14.34
C ALA A 43 -19.31 -23.05 -14.29
N GLU A 44 -18.79 -24.27 -14.21
CA GLU A 44 -17.37 -24.58 -14.36
C GLU A 44 -16.87 -24.27 -15.80
N PRO A 45 -15.54 -24.15 -15.99
CA PRO A 45 -14.96 -24.02 -17.32
C PRO A 45 -15.40 -25.17 -18.24
N HIS A 46 -15.92 -24.83 -19.42
CA HIS A 46 -16.39 -25.77 -20.45
C HIS A 46 -17.57 -26.66 -20.06
N GLU A 47 -18.16 -26.48 -18.88
CA GLU A 47 -19.37 -27.21 -18.47
C GLU A 47 -20.56 -26.85 -19.37
N ARG A 48 -21.50 -27.78 -19.53
CA ARG A 48 -22.81 -27.47 -20.12
C ARG A 48 -23.81 -27.40 -18.97
N SER A 49 -24.31 -26.21 -18.69
CA SER A 49 -25.29 -25.96 -17.63
C SER A 49 -26.34 -25.01 -18.18
N ASP A 50 -27.61 -25.33 -17.91
CA ASP A 50 -28.76 -24.48 -18.26
C ASP A 50 -28.92 -23.31 -17.28
N GLU A 51 -28.27 -23.37 -16.11
CA GLU A 51 -28.27 -22.31 -15.08
C GLU A 51 -27.19 -21.23 -15.32
N ARG A 52 -26.39 -21.37 -16.39
CA ARG A 52 -25.31 -20.45 -16.72
C ARG A 52 -25.83 -19.03 -17.00
N GLU A 53 -25.33 -18.06 -16.24
CA GLU A 53 -25.71 -16.65 -16.42
C GLU A 53 -24.87 -15.90 -17.45
N THR A 54 -23.58 -16.24 -17.60
CA THR A 54 -22.65 -15.56 -18.53
C THR A 54 -21.48 -16.45 -18.92
N TYR A 55 -20.55 -15.93 -19.72
CA TYR A 55 -19.38 -16.67 -20.21
C TYR A 55 -18.07 -15.99 -19.80
N ARG A 56 -17.01 -16.78 -19.60
CA ARG A 56 -15.64 -16.25 -19.44
C ARG A 56 -15.13 -15.70 -20.77
N ASN A 57 -14.38 -14.60 -20.74
CA ASN A 57 -13.85 -13.90 -21.92
C ASN A 57 -12.35 -13.57 -21.76
N GLY A 58 -11.58 -14.59 -21.36
CA GLY A 58 -10.14 -14.46 -21.13
C GLY A 58 -9.80 -13.75 -19.82
N TYR A 59 -8.61 -13.15 -19.77
CA TYR A 59 -8.01 -12.61 -18.54
C TYR A 59 -7.51 -11.18 -18.74
N ARG A 60 -7.45 -10.43 -17.64
CA ARG A 60 -6.72 -9.16 -17.52
C ARG A 60 -5.52 -9.39 -16.62
N ASP A 61 -4.33 -9.22 -17.18
CA ASP A 61 -3.11 -9.31 -16.40
C ASP A 61 -2.95 -8.05 -15.53
N ARG A 62 -2.54 -8.25 -14.28
CA ARG A 62 -2.33 -7.19 -13.32
C ARG A 62 -1.25 -7.58 -12.32
N GLN A 63 -0.26 -6.72 -12.18
CA GLN A 63 0.73 -6.84 -11.11
C GLN A 63 0.15 -6.39 -9.76
N TYR A 64 0.47 -7.15 -8.72
CA TYR A 64 0.13 -6.83 -7.34
C TYR A 64 1.34 -6.97 -6.43
N ASN A 65 1.80 -5.82 -5.92
CA ASN A 65 2.97 -5.70 -5.08
C ASN A 65 2.62 -6.03 -3.63
N THR A 66 3.32 -7.02 -3.08
CA THR A 66 3.16 -7.49 -1.70
C THR A 66 4.52 -7.54 -1.00
N ARG A 67 4.52 -7.79 0.31
CA ARG A 67 5.73 -8.05 1.09
C ARG A 67 6.51 -9.29 0.62
N LEU A 68 5.85 -10.21 -0.09
CA LEU A 68 6.47 -11.41 -0.67
C LEU A 68 7.06 -11.15 -2.06
N GLY A 69 6.95 -9.92 -2.57
CA GLY A 69 7.33 -9.56 -3.93
C GLY A 69 6.13 -9.21 -4.80
N THR A 70 6.40 -8.99 -6.08
CA THR A 70 5.36 -8.70 -7.09
C THR A 70 4.71 -10.01 -7.54
N LEU A 71 3.38 -10.07 -7.43
CA LEU A 71 2.54 -11.17 -7.92
C LEU A 71 1.93 -10.82 -9.27
N ASP A 72 1.93 -11.77 -10.20
CA ASP A 72 1.28 -11.65 -11.50
C ASP A 72 -0.13 -12.27 -11.45
N LEU A 73 -1.13 -11.40 -11.28
CA LEU A 73 -2.53 -11.82 -11.18
C LEU A 73 -3.19 -11.83 -12.55
N ARG A 74 -3.88 -12.94 -12.86
CA ARG A 74 -4.70 -13.09 -14.06
C ARG A 74 -6.16 -12.96 -13.67
N ILE A 75 -6.67 -11.72 -13.67
CA ILE A 75 -8.06 -11.44 -13.27
C ILE A 75 -8.99 -11.93 -14.39
N PRO A 76 -9.91 -12.88 -14.12
CA PRO A 76 -10.82 -13.38 -15.16
C PRO A 76 -11.78 -12.30 -15.65
N LYS A 77 -12.12 -12.33 -16.94
CA LYS A 77 -13.09 -11.42 -17.56
C LYS A 77 -14.39 -12.17 -17.82
N LEU A 78 -15.49 -11.46 -17.65
CA LEU A 78 -16.83 -11.93 -18.06
C LEU A 78 -17.17 -11.35 -19.43
N ARG A 79 -17.96 -12.08 -20.21
CA ARG A 79 -18.49 -11.64 -21.50
C ARG A 79 -19.58 -10.58 -21.31
N GLU A 80 -20.42 -10.78 -20.29
CA GLU A 80 -21.42 -9.82 -19.84
C GLU A 80 -21.20 -9.53 -18.35
N GLY A 81 -21.29 -8.25 -17.98
CA GLY A 81 -20.98 -7.76 -16.63
C GLY A 81 -19.49 -7.49 -16.40
N THR A 82 -19.14 -7.14 -15.15
CA THR A 82 -17.76 -6.87 -14.73
C THR A 82 -17.41 -7.69 -13.50
N TYR A 83 -16.18 -8.22 -13.49
CA TYR A 83 -15.58 -8.86 -12.33
C TYR A 83 -14.35 -8.08 -11.90
N PHE A 84 -14.29 -7.78 -10.60
CA PHE A 84 -13.13 -7.20 -9.96
C PHE A 84 -12.99 -7.81 -8.56
N PRO A 85 -11.86 -8.46 -8.23
CA PRO A 85 -11.71 -9.14 -6.96
C PRO A 85 -11.82 -8.16 -5.78
N PRO A 86 -12.60 -8.48 -4.73
CA PRO A 86 -12.88 -7.54 -3.64
C PRO A 86 -11.65 -7.23 -2.77
N PHE A 87 -10.64 -8.10 -2.76
CA PHE A 87 -9.38 -7.87 -2.03
C PHE A 87 -8.45 -6.87 -2.73
N LEU A 88 -8.72 -6.54 -4.00
CA LEU A 88 -7.96 -5.54 -4.74
C LEU A 88 -8.66 -4.19 -4.64
N GLU A 89 -7.87 -3.12 -4.55
CA GLU A 89 -8.39 -1.75 -4.67
C GLU A 89 -8.17 -1.24 -6.09
N ALA A 90 -9.16 -0.54 -6.66
CA ALA A 90 -9.03 0.03 -8.00
C ALA A 90 -7.85 1.02 -8.04
N ARG A 91 -7.05 0.97 -9.11
CA ARG A 91 -5.89 1.86 -9.36
C ARG A 91 -4.75 1.79 -8.34
N ARG A 92 -4.80 0.89 -7.35
CA ARG A 92 -3.67 0.63 -6.43
C ARG A 92 -2.99 -0.68 -6.78
N LEU A 93 -1.67 -0.64 -6.94
CA LEU A 93 -0.89 -1.82 -7.29
C LEU A 93 -0.25 -2.50 -6.08
N SER A 94 -0.33 -1.91 -4.88
CA SER A 94 0.35 -2.40 -3.68
C SER A 94 -0.63 -2.76 -2.57
N GLU A 95 -0.28 -3.78 -1.77
CA GLU A 95 -1.00 -4.10 -0.54
C GLU A 95 -0.86 -2.99 0.51
N LYS A 96 -1.82 -2.90 1.43
CA LYS A 96 -1.84 -1.87 2.49
C LYS A 96 -0.65 -2.02 3.46
N ALA A 97 -0.28 -3.25 3.81
CA ALA A 97 0.81 -3.51 4.72
C ALA A 97 2.15 -3.00 4.17
N LEU A 98 2.43 -3.24 2.89
CA LEU A 98 3.62 -2.72 2.21
C LEU A 98 3.63 -1.18 2.20
N ASN A 99 2.50 -0.54 1.92
CA ASN A 99 2.40 0.91 1.96
C ASN A 99 2.72 1.47 3.36
N ALA A 100 2.28 0.79 4.43
CA ALA A 100 2.59 1.19 5.81
C ALA A 100 4.10 1.09 6.11
N VAL A 101 4.76 0.02 5.65
CA VAL A 101 6.23 -0.13 5.79
C VAL A 101 6.97 1.00 5.06
N ILE A 102 6.53 1.35 3.86
CA ILE A 102 7.11 2.46 3.07
C ILE A 102 6.91 3.80 3.79
N GLN A 103 5.72 4.05 4.34
CA GLN A 103 5.44 5.25 5.13
C GLN A 103 6.34 5.34 6.36
N GLU A 104 6.49 4.24 7.10
CA GLU A 104 7.33 4.17 8.28
C GLU A 104 8.81 4.43 7.96
N ALA A 105 9.33 3.82 6.88
CA ALA A 105 10.69 4.07 6.42
C ALA A 105 10.90 5.56 6.07
N TRP A 106 9.92 6.17 5.39
CA TRP A 106 9.97 7.59 5.04
C TRP A 106 9.96 8.50 6.27
N ILE A 107 9.11 8.20 7.28
CA ILE A 107 9.07 8.91 8.57
C ILE A 107 10.43 8.82 9.28
N ASN A 108 11.09 7.66 9.24
CA ASN A 108 12.43 7.46 9.80
C ASN A 108 13.56 8.09 8.96
N GLY A 109 13.24 8.94 7.97
CA GLY A 109 14.22 9.68 7.17
C GLY A 109 14.92 8.85 6.09
N VAL A 110 14.39 7.67 5.75
CA VAL A 110 14.92 6.88 4.64
C VAL A 110 14.62 7.61 3.33
N SER A 111 15.67 7.92 2.56
CA SER A 111 15.49 8.62 1.29
C SER A 111 14.68 7.77 0.30
N THR A 112 13.91 8.41 -0.58
CA THR A 112 13.12 7.73 -1.61
C THR A 112 13.92 6.72 -2.46
N ARG A 113 15.22 6.95 -2.67
CA ARG A 113 16.12 6.02 -3.36
C ARG A 113 16.48 4.80 -2.50
N LYS A 114 16.68 4.99 -1.20
CA LYS A 114 16.93 3.87 -0.26
C LYS A 114 15.66 3.03 -0.08
N VAL A 115 14.48 3.66 -0.05
CA VAL A 115 13.18 2.95 -0.07
C VAL A 115 13.07 2.08 -1.32
N ASP A 116 13.40 2.60 -2.49
CA ASP A 116 13.42 1.82 -3.74
C ASP A 116 14.36 0.61 -3.66
N ALA A 117 15.58 0.80 -3.17
CA ALA A 117 16.52 -0.32 -2.97
C ALA A 117 15.98 -1.39 -2.00
N LEU A 118 15.34 -0.98 -0.90
CA LEU A 118 14.71 -1.91 0.05
C LEU A 118 13.58 -2.70 -0.62
N VAL A 119 12.71 -2.01 -1.37
CA VAL A 119 11.61 -2.62 -2.10
C VAL A 119 12.12 -3.63 -3.15
N GLN A 120 13.19 -3.30 -3.88
CA GLN A 120 13.83 -4.23 -4.82
C GLN A 120 14.41 -5.46 -4.12
N SER A 121 15.02 -5.29 -2.93
CA SER A 121 15.54 -6.41 -2.15
C SER A 121 14.45 -7.36 -1.63
N MET A 122 13.20 -6.91 -1.59
CA MET A 122 12.03 -7.75 -1.26
C MET A 122 11.43 -8.46 -2.49
N GLY A 123 12.14 -8.51 -3.63
CA GLY A 123 11.67 -9.20 -4.83
C GLY A 123 10.62 -8.42 -5.63
N MET A 124 10.56 -7.09 -5.47
CA MET A 124 9.70 -6.23 -6.28
C MET A 124 10.49 -5.57 -7.41
N THR A 125 9.78 -5.17 -8.47
CA THR A 125 10.37 -4.45 -9.63
C THR A 125 10.88 -3.05 -9.29
N GLY A 126 10.60 -2.55 -8.09
CA GLY A 126 11.01 -1.24 -7.56
C GLY A 126 9.83 -0.32 -7.27
N ILE A 127 10.14 0.87 -6.73
CA ILE A 127 9.15 1.91 -6.48
C ILE A 127 9.68 3.29 -6.88
N SER A 128 8.90 3.99 -7.72
CA SER A 128 9.25 5.34 -8.14
C SER A 128 9.09 6.36 -7.01
N ARG A 129 9.86 7.46 -7.08
CA ARG A 129 9.72 8.60 -6.17
C ARG A 129 8.27 9.13 -6.12
N SER A 130 7.59 9.19 -7.26
CA SER A 130 6.20 9.66 -7.33
C SER A 130 5.23 8.71 -6.63
N GLN A 131 5.44 7.39 -6.72
CA GLN A 131 4.67 6.40 -5.96
C GLN A 131 4.92 6.54 -4.46
N VAL A 132 6.17 6.66 -4.02
CA VAL A 132 6.49 6.89 -2.59
C VAL A 132 5.78 8.16 -2.08
N SER A 133 5.86 9.26 -2.84
CA SER A 133 5.16 10.51 -2.51
C SER A 133 3.63 10.35 -2.47
N SER A 134 3.05 9.59 -3.39
CA SER A 134 1.61 9.30 -3.40
C SER A 134 1.18 8.48 -2.17
N ILE A 135 1.96 7.46 -1.80
CA ILE A 135 1.73 6.64 -0.60
C ILE A 135 1.83 7.50 0.67
N CYS A 136 2.82 8.39 0.73
CA CYS A 136 3.05 9.25 1.90
C CYS A 136 2.01 10.39 2.01
N ARG A 137 1.24 10.68 0.95
CA ARG A 137 0.15 11.68 1.02
C ARG A 137 -0.90 11.34 2.07
N GLY A 138 -1.10 10.05 2.37
CA GLY A 138 -1.98 9.64 3.48
C GLY A 138 -1.51 10.10 4.86
N ILE A 139 -0.25 10.49 5.00
CA ILE A 139 0.31 11.08 6.23
C ILE A 139 -0.16 12.53 6.39
N ASP A 140 -0.41 13.25 5.29
CA ASP A 140 -0.83 14.66 5.33
C ASP A 140 -2.12 14.84 6.13
N GLU A 141 -3.07 13.90 6.02
CA GLU A 141 -4.31 13.90 6.81
C GLU A 141 -4.02 13.83 8.32
N ARG A 142 -3.08 12.97 8.74
CA ARG A 142 -2.67 12.84 10.14
C ARG A 142 -1.95 14.09 10.63
N VAL A 143 -1.12 14.70 9.79
CA VAL A 143 -0.43 15.96 10.10
C VAL A 143 -1.45 17.10 10.24
N GLN A 144 -2.41 17.23 9.34
CA GLN A 144 -3.45 18.24 9.44
C GLN A 144 -4.32 18.05 10.67
N ALA A 145 -4.72 16.82 10.98
CA ALA A 145 -5.46 16.51 12.20
C ALA A 145 -4.65 16.90 13.45
N PHE A 146 -3.34 16.64 13.48
CA PHE A 146 -2.46 17.07 14.56
C PHE A 146 -2.39 18.60 14.68
N LEU A 147 -2.25 19.33 13.56
CA LEU A 147 -2.13 20.78 13.54
C LEU A 147 -3.44 21.52 13.88
N GLN A 148 -4.59 20.91 13.57
CA GLN A 148 -5.91 21.51 13.80
C GLN A 148 -6.57 21.04 15.10
N ARG A 149 -5.94 20.12 15.84
CA ARG A 149 -6.52 19.63 17.11
C ARG A 149 -6.70 20.78 18.10
N PRO A 150 -7.79 20.81 18.88
CA PRO A 150 -7.91 21.76 19.98
C PRO A 150 -6.81 21.50 21.00
N LEU A 151 -6.21 22.58 21.50
CA LEU A 151 -5.27 22.51 22.61
C LEU A 151 -6.06 22.69 23.90
N GLU A 152 -6.22 21.60 24.65
CA GLU A 152 -6.92 21.57 25.92
C GLU A 152 -5.92 21.48 27.08
N GLY A 153 -6.23 22.15 28.20
CA GLY A 153 -5.39 22.14 29.39
C GLY A 153 -4.47 23.36 29.55
N GLU A 154 -3.74 23.37 30.65
CA GLU A 154 -2.80 24.43 31.01
C GLU A 154 -1.36 24.03 30.68
N TRP A 155 -0.63 24.98 30.10
CA TRP A 155 0.76 24.82 29.70
C TRP A 155 1.63 25.83 30.46
N PRO A 156 2.07 25.53 31.70
CA PRO A 156 2.85 26.47 32.51
C PRO A 156 4.15 26.95 31.83
N TYR A 157 4.69 26.14 30.93
CA TYR A 157 5.88 26.48 30.15
C TYR A 157 5.67 26.21 28.67
N LEU A 158 6.12 27.15 27.85
CA LEU A 158 6.12 27.09 26.39
C LEU A 158 7.44 27.65 25.87
N TRP A 159 8.06 26.94 24.94
CA TRP A 159 9.20 27.41 24.17
C TRP A 159 8.97 27.18 22.68
N LEU A 160 9.46 28.14 21.90
CA LEU A 160 9.46 28.08 20.45
C LEU A 160 10.90 27.85 20.00
N ASP A 161 11.09 26.83 19.18
CA ASP A 161 12.36 26.58 18.48
C ASP A 161 12.16 26.78 16.98
N ALA A 162 13.18 27.26 16.28
CA ALA A 162 13.13 27.53 14.85
C ALA A 162 14.27 26.79 14.14
N THR A 163 13.90 25.81 13.32
CA THR A 163 14.84 25.10 12.44
C THR A 163 14.68 25.59 11.01
N TYR A 164 15.78 25.98 10.36
CA TYR A 164 15.75 26.44 8.98
C TYR A 164 15.92 25.28 8.00
N VAL A 165 14.95 25.14 7.10
CA VAL A 165 14.98 24.14 6.02
C VAL A 165 15.06 24.81 4.65
N LYS A 166 15.78 24.19 3.73
CA LYS A 166 15.86 24.65 2.33
C LYS A 166 14.70 24.06 1.54
N VAL A 167 13.82 24.92 1.03
CA VAL A 167 12.66 24.51 0.22
C VAL A 167 12.66 25.23 -1.12
N ARG A 168 11.99 24.63 -2.11
CA ARG A 168 11.84 25.23 -3.43
C ARG A 168 10.51 25.99 -3.50
N LYS A 169 10.56 27.32 -3.63
CA LYS A 169 9.39 28.21 -3.75
C LYS A 169 9.60 29.08 -4.99
N ASN A 170 8.59 29.15 -5.88
CA ASN A 170 8.64 29.94 -7.11
C ASN A 170 9.93 29.72 -7.94
N GLY A 171 10.37 28.46 -8.05
CA GLY A 171 11.56 28.08 -8.82
C GLY A 171 12.91 28.31 -8.13
N ARG A 172 12.96 28.99 -6.98
CA ARG A 172 14.19 29.27 -6.22
C ARG A 172 14.27 28.45 -4.93
N VAL A 173 15.47 28.14 -4.49
CA VAL A 173 15.71 27.51 -3.18
C VAL A 173 15.84 28.61 -2.15
N VAL A 174 14.92 28.64 -1.18
CA VAL A 174 14.87 29.63 -0.10
C VAL A 174 15.02 28.95 1.26
N SER A 175 15.56 29.69 2.23
CA SER A 175 15.58 29.25 3.63
C SER A 175 14.25 29.61 4.26
N VAL A 176 13.55 28.61 4.80
CA VAL A 176 12.28 28.81 5.49
C VAL A 176 12.43 28.34 6.93
N ALA A 177 11.94 29.14 7.88
CA ALA A 177 11.91 28.76 9.28
C ALA A 177 10.72 27.82 9.54
N VAL A 178 11.00 26.66 10.11
CA VAL A 178 9.99 25.79 10.72
C VAL A 178 10.01 26.08 12.21
N ILE A 179 8.92 26.65 12.71
CA ILE A 179 8.74 27.00 14.12
C ILE A 179 8.02 25.85 14.80
N ILE A 180 8.63 25.29 15.84
CA ILE A 180 8.08 24.17 16.62
C ILE A 180 7.73 24.70 18.01
N ALA A 181 6.47 24.53 18.41
CA ALA A 181 5.99 24.87 19.74
C ALA A 181 6.04 23.63 20.64
N CYS A 182 6.90 23.67 21.66
CA CYS A 182 7.03 22.61 22.65
C CYS A 182 6.65 23.15 24.02
N ALA A 183 5.78 22.43 24.72
CA ALA A 183 5.20 22.86 25.98
C ALA A 183 5.37 21.78 27.05
N VAL A 184 5.24 22.20 28.31
CA VAL A 184 5.13 21.30 29.47
C VAL A 184 3.75 21.46 30.07
N SER A 185 3.02 20.37 30.20
CA SER A 185 1.70 20.33 30.84
C SER A 185 1.83 20.43 32.37
N SER A 186 0.72 20.69 33.05
CA SER A 186 0.66 20.75 34.52
C SER A 186 1.10 19.46 35.23
N ASP A 187 1.05 18.31 34.56
CA ASP A 187 1.57 17.01 35.06
C ASP A 187 3.07 16.80 34.77
N GLY A 188 3.75 17.80 34.20
CA GLY A 188 5.19 17.77 33.92
C GLY A 188 5.57 17.05 32.63
N ARG A 189 4.61 16.65 31.78
CA ARG A 189 4.91 16.01 30.48
C ARG A 189 5.29 17.05 29.43
N ARG A 190 6.33 16.72 28.65
CA ARG A 190 6.74 17.52 27.48
C ARG A 190 6.03 17.02 26.24
N GLU A 191 5.45 17.93 25.47
CA GLU A 191 4.86 17.60 24.18
C GLU A 191 5.00 18.72 23.14
N ILE A 192 4.93 18.31 21.88
CA ILE A 192 4.84 19.24 20.76
C ILE A 192 3.37 19.61 20.59
N ILE A 193 3.04 20.88 20.83
CA ILE A 193 1.66 21.38 20.75
C ILE A 193 1.34 21.97 19.37
N GLY A 194 2.36 22.28 18.57
CA GLY A 194 2.13 22.82 17.24
C GLY A 194 3.40 23.02 16.43
N MET A 195 3.20 23.26 15.14
CA MET A 195 4.25 23.63 14.21
C MET A 195 3.69 24.68 13.23
N GLY A 196 4.50 25.69 12.93
CA GLY A 196 4.22 26.70 11.92
C GLY A 196 5.37 26.81 10.93
N ILE A 197 5.07 27.29 9.73
CA ILE A 197 6.08 27.63 8.72
C ILE A 197 6.11 29.15 8.63
N GLY A 198 7.27 29.74 8.89
CA GLY A 198 7.48 31.18 8.79
C GLY A 198 7.42 31.66 7.34
N GLU A 199 7.07 32.93 7.14
CA GLU A 199 7.19 33.57 5.83
C GLU A 199 8.67 33.72 5.44
N SER A 200 8.93 33.60 4.14
CA SER A 200 10.26 33.73 3.52
C SER A 200 10.23 34.71 2.37
#